data_AF-A0A955XST8-F1
#
_entry.id   AF-A0A955XST8-F1
#
_cell.length_a   1.000
_cell.length_b   1.000
_cell.length_c   1.000
_cell.angle_alpha   90.00
_cell.angle_beta   90.00
_cell.angle_gamma   90.00
#
_symmetry.space_group_name_H-M   'P 1'
#
loop_
_entity.id
_entity.type
_entity.pdbx_description
1 polymer ?
#
loop_
_entity_poly.entity_id
_entity_poly.type
_entity_poly.pdbx_seq_one_letter_code
_entity_poly.pdbx_strand_id
1 'polypeptide(L)'
;MSAVLWFGLGVLGYTFIEYGHHRWGGHEKLMGQRILDSHRYHHRDPKEGGVSYPTKLAQRAPLVIGVAGTLGAIFMLALGFRAGGLITAGLVSGYGYSEWFHHRMHHRPPKGVVARWMWKHHYVHHFVDPSVNYGFTSPLWDYVFFTRRDVDSVPVPEKFGPN
;
A
#
# COMPACT_ATOMS: atom_id res chain seq x y z
N MET A 1 -22.55 -2.17 -17.42
CA MET A 1 -21.15 -2.27 -16.95
C MET A 1 -20.95 -3.63 -16.28
N SER A 2 -19.88 -4.38 -16.60
CA SER A 2 -19.66 -5.72 -16.03
C SER A 2 -19.26 -5.67 -14.56
N ALA A 3 -19.52 -6.76 -13.80
CA ALA A 3 -19.15 -6.83 -12.38
C ALA A 3 -17.62 -6.74 -12.17
N VAL A 4 -16.86 -7.34 -13.10
CA VAL A 4 -15.39 -7.29 -13.13
C VAL A 4 -14.88 -5.85 -13.22
N LEU A 5 -15.54 -5.01 -14.05
CA LEU A 5 -15.13 -3.62 -14.21
C LEU A 5 -15.35 -2.80 -12.94
N TRP A 6 -16.51 -2.94 -12.27
CA TRP A 6 -16.75 -2.23 -11.01
C TRP A 6 -15.79 -2.64 -9.89
N PHE A 7 -15.54 -3.94 -9.77
CA PHE A 7 -14.55 -4.46 -8.83
C PHE A 7 -13.15 -3.94 -9.16
N GLY A 8 -12.75 -3.99 -10.43
CA GLY A 8 -11.46 -3.50 -10.91
C GLY A 8 -11.25 -2.00 -10.65
N LEU A 9 -12.29 -1.18 -10.78
CA LEU A 9 -12.26 0.24 -10.43
C LEU A 9 -12.03 0.44 -8.92
N GLY A 10 -12.63 -0.41 -8.06
CA GLY A 10 -12.34 -0.40 -6.64
C GLY A 10 -10.89 -0.74 -6.32
N VAL A 11 -10.33 -1.77 -6.96
CA VAL A 11 -8.91 -2.14 -6.79
C VAL A 11 -7.99 -1.02 -7.28
N LEU A 12 -8.25 -0.46 -8.46
CA LEU A 12 -7.50 0.67 -9.00
C LEU A 12 -7.57 1.89 -8.08
N GLY A 13 -8.76 2.22 -7.59
CA GLY A 13 -8.97 3.29 -6.61
C GLY A 13 -8.18 3.05 -5.32
N TYR A 14 -8.10 1.81 -4.85
CA TYR A 14 -7.27 1.48 -3.70
C TYR A 14 -5.78 1.74 -3.97
N THR A 15 -5.24 1.36 -5.14
CA THR A 15 -3.81 1.64 -5.43
C THR A 15 -3.48 3.13 -5.40
N PHE A 16 -4.46 4.00 -5.73
CA PHE A 16 -4.31 5.45 -5.59
C PHE A 16 -4.30 5.88 -4.12
N ILE A 17 -5.21 5.32 -3.30
CA ILE A 17 -5.26 5.56 -1.86
C ILE A 17 -3.95 5.11 -1.20
N GLU A 18 -3.40 3.95 -1.59
CA GLU A 18 -2.08 3.48 -1.12
C GLU A 18 -1.00 4.53 -1.41
N TYR A 19 -0.87 4.97 -2.67
CA TYR A 19 0.11 5.97 -3.06
C TYR A 19 -0.04 7.26 -2.25
N GLY A 20 -1.27 7.79 -2.16
CA GLY A 20 -1.55 9.02 -1.43
C GLY A 20 -1.32 8.90 0.07
N HIS A 21 -1.70 7.77 0.68
CA HIS A 21 -1.45 7.52 2.10
C HIS A 21 0.05 7.46 2.38
N HIS A 22 0.81 6.78 1.52
CA HIS A 22 2.25 6.63 1.69
C HIS A 22 3.00 7.96 1.48
N ARG A 23 2.76 8.64 0.35
CA ARG A 23 3.40 9.91 0.03
C ARG A 23 2.87 11.06 0.88
N TRP A 24 1.62 11.45 0.66
CA TRP A 24 1.03 12.64 1.25
C TRP A 24 0.83 12.49 2.76
N GLY A 25 0.40 11.30 3.20
CA GLY A 25 0.26 10.99 4.62
C GLY A 25 1.59 10.73 5.31
N GLY A 26 2.35 9.76 4.81
CA GLY A 26 3.54 9.20 5.46
C GLY A 26 4.81 10.05 5.32
N HIS A 27 4.95 10.85 4.26
CA HIS A 27 6.14 11.66 4.02
C HIS A 27 5.90 13.18 4.04
N GLU A 28 4.71 13.65 3.64
CA GLU A 28 4.40 15.09 3.55
C GLU A 28 3.48 15.61 4.69
N LYS A 29 3.06 14.75 5.63
CA LYS A 29 2.23 15.12 6.81
C LYS A 29 0.81 15.66 6.48
N LEU A 30 0.30 15.47 5.27
CA LEU A 30 -1.02 15.98 4.87
C LEU A 30 -2.20 15.24 5.53
N MET A 31 -1.95 14.08 6.15
CA MET A 31 -2.97 13.31 6.88
C MET A 31 -2.76 13.31 8.41
N GLY A 32 -1.88 14.18 8.92
CA GLY A 32 -1.65 14.38 10.34
C GLY A 32 -0.46 13.62 10.93
N GLN A 33 -0.08 14.01 12.15
CA GLN A 33 1.16 13.59 12.80
C GLN A 33 1.22 12.07 13.10
N ARG A 34 0.09 11.46 13.44
CA ARG A 34 0.02 10.01 13.76
C ARG A 34 0.45 9.13 12.58
N ILE A 35 0.04 9.48 11.36
CA ILE A 35 0.39 8.72 10.15
C ILE A 35 1.88 8.91 9.82
N LEU A 36 2.36 10.15 9.89
CA LEU A 36 3.78 10.47 9.72
C LEU A 36 4.67 9.70 10.70
N ASP A 37 4.32 9.67 11.99
CA ASP A 37 5.12 8.98 13.01
C ASP A 37 5.06 7.46 12.85
N SER A 38 3.89 6.90 12.53
CA SER A 38 3.76 5.47 12.20
C SER A 38 4.65 5.11 11.02
N HIS A 39 4.72 5.96 9.99
CA HIS A 39 5.53 5.70 8.81
C HIS A 39 7.03 5.84 9.08
N ARG A 40 7.43 6.84 9.87
CA ARG A 40 8.82 7.01 10.33
C ARG A 40 9.28 5.84 11.19
N TYR A 41 8.40 5.32 12.05
CA TYR A 41 8.68 4.10 12.81
C TYR A 41 8.93 2.92 11.87
N HIS A 42 8.07 2.72 10.87
CA HIS A 42 8.25 1.69 9.85
C HIS A 42 9.58 1.83 9.08
N HIS A 43 10.01 3.05 8.72
CA HIS A 43 11.32 3.27 8.08
C HIS A 43 12.51 2.87 8.96
N ARG A 44 12.40 3.05 10.29
CA ARG A 44 13.44 2.67 11.26
C ARG A 44 13.45 1.16 11.53
N ASP A 45 12.26 0.56 11.57
CA ASP A 45 12.03 -0.85 11.81
C ASP A 45 11.00 -1.41 10.82
N PRO A 46 11.43 -1.84 9.61
CA PRO A 46 10.51 -2.31 8.57
C PRO A 46 9.69 -3.54 8.95
N LYS A 47 10.17 -4.33 9.91
CA LYS A 47 9.44 -5.48 10.47
C LYS A 47 8.44 -5.06 11.56
N GLU A 48 8.48 -3.81 12.00
CA GLU A 48 7.60 -3.24 13.03
C GLU A 48 7.53 -4.12 14.28
N GLY A 49 8.70 -4.49 14.83
CA GLY A 49 8.81 -5.37 15.99
C GLY A 49 8.44 -6.83 15.71
N GLY A 50 8.31 -7.23 14.44
CA GLY A 50 7.91 -8.59 14.05
C GLY A 50 6.42 -8.87 14.24
N VAL A 51 5.59 -7.82 14.32
CA VAL A 51 4.14 -7.96 14.45
C VAL A 51 3.57 -8.77 13.29
N SER A 52 2.80 -9.81 13.61
CA SER A 52 2.21 -10.69 12.59
C SER A 52 1.21 -9.96 11.68
N TYR A 53 1.10 -10.42 10.43
CA TYR A 53 0.10 -9.87 9.49
C TYR A 53 -1.34 -9.83 10.05
N PRO A 54 -1.88 -10.91 10.66
CA PRO A 54 -3.22 -10.86 11.25
C PRO A 54 -3.37 -9.77 12.33
N THR A 55 -2.35 -9.60 13.18
CA THR A 55 -2.35 -8.55 14.22
C THR A 55 -2.35 -7.16 13.60
N LYS A 56 -1.50 -6.92 12.60
CA LYS A 56 -1.42 -5.64 11.88
C LYS A 56 -2.75 -5.30 11.19
N LEU A 57 -3.34 -6.29 10.53
CA LEU A 57 -4.64 -6.16 9.88
C LEU A 57 -5.73 -5.78 10.89
N ALA A 58 -5.77 -6.45 12.06
CA ALA A 58 -6.74 -6.17 13.11
C ALA A 58 -6.59 -4.76 13.71
N GLN A 59 -5.35 -4.29 13.92
CA GLN A 59 -5.08 -2.94 14.41
C GLN A 59 -5.58 -1.84 13.47
N ARG A 60 -5.52 -2.09 12.16
CA ARG A 60 -5.94 -1.14 11.12
C ARG A 60 -7.41 -1.31 10.70
N ALA A 61 -8.04 -2.44 11.04
CA ALA A 61 -9.40 -2.77 10.62
C ALA A 61 -10.45 -1.70 10.94
N PRO A 62 -10.50 -1.07 12.13
CA PRO A 62 -11.51 -0.05 12.42
C PRO A 62 -11.45 1.16 11.47
N LEU A 63 -10.24 1.62 11.15
CA LEU A 63 -10.03 2.74 10.23
C LEU A 63 -10.48 2.36 8.81
N VAL A 64 -10.09 1.18 8.36
CA VAL A 64 -10.40 0.71 7.00
C VAL A 64 -11.89 0.44 6.82
N ILE A 65 -12.54 -0.19 7.81
CA ILE A 65 -13.98 -0.40 7.80
C ILE A 65 -14.71 0.95 7.76
N GLY A 66 -14.25 1.94 8.54
CA GLY A 66 -14.80 3.30 8.49
C GLY A 66 -14.67 3.92 7.11
N VAL A 67 -13.46 4.00 6.55
CA VAL A 67 -13.21 4.63 5.25
C VAL A 67 -13.91 3.90 4.11
N ALA A 68 -13.77 2.57 4.03
CA ALA A 68 -14.39 1.78 2.98
C ALA A 68 -15.93 1.78 3.10
N GLY A 69 -16.47 1.78 4.32
CA GLY A 69 -17.91 1.89 4.56
C GLY A 69 -18.46 3.24 4.12
N THR A 70 -17.79 4.35 4.46
CA THR A 70 -18.18 5.69 4.01
C THR A 70 -18.11 5.82 2.49
N LEU A 71 -16.99 5.45 1.87
CA LEU A 71 -16.85 5.48 0.41
C LEU A 71 -17.88 4.57 -0.28
N GLY A 72 -18.11 3.39 0.29
CA GLY A 72 -19.09 2.44 -0.22
C GLY A 72 -20.51 2.98 -0.18
N ALA A 73 -20.92 3.60 0.93
CA ALA A 73 -22.22 4.26 1.03
C ALA A 73 -22.38 5.36 -0.02
N ILE A 74 -21.35 6.20 -0.22
CA ILE A 74 -21.34 7.25 -1.25
C ILE A 74 -21.52 6.64 -2.65
N PHE A 75 -20.75 5.59 -3.00
CA PHE A 75 -20.86 4.96 -4.31
C PHE A 75 -22.18 4.21 -4.50
N MET A 76 -22.76 3.62 -3.46
CA MET A 76 -24.08 2.99 -3.53
C MET A 76 -25.18 4.01 -3.79
N LEU A 77 -25.10 5.19 -3.17
CA LEU A 77 -26.05 6.29 -3.42
C LEU A 77 -25.89 6.87 -4.83
N ALA A 78 -24.66 7.04 -5.31
CA ALA A 78 -24.39 7.66 -6.60
C ALA A 78 -24.57 6.72 -7.81
N LEU A 79 -24.22 5.43 -7.67
CA LEU A 79 -24.11 4.47 -8.78
C LEU A 79 -25.04 3.26 -8.62
N GLY A 80 -25.81 3.21 -7.53
CA GLY A 80 -26.67 2.09 -7.17
C GLY A 80 -25.95 1.00 -6.37
N PHE A 81 -26.74 0.23 -5.62
CA PHE A 81 -26.25 -0.76 -4.65
C PHE A 81 -25.25 -1.76 -5.23
N ARG A 82 -25.51 -2.27 -6.45
CA ARG A 82 -24.64 -3.25 -7.11
C ARG A 82 -23.27 -2.66 -7.45
N ALA A 83 -23.21 -1.49 -8.08
CA ALA A 83 -21.95 -0.88 -8.48
C ALA A 83 -21.15 -0.43 -7.27
N GLY A 84 -21.79 0.28 -6.32
CA GLY A 84 -21.16 0.72 -5.09
C GLY A 84 -20.64 -0.44 -4.23
N GLY A 85 -21.42 -1.52 -4.10
CA GLY A 85 -20.98 -2.72 -3.40
C GLY A 85 -19.75 -3.39 -4.03
N LEU A 86 -19.70 -3.49 -5.36
CA LEU A 86 -18.54 -4.07 -6.06
C LEU A 86 -17.29 -3.20 -5.98
N ILE A 87 -17.43 -1.87 -6.08
CA ILE A 87 -16.31 -0.93 -5.87
C ILE A 87 -15.78 -1.06 -4.44
N THR A 88 -16.67 -1.14 -3.45
CA THR A 88 -16.30 -1.33 -2.04
C THR A 88 -15.56 -2.65 -1.83
N ALA A 89 -16.04 -3.74 -2.43
CA ALA A 89 -15.36 -5.03 -2.40
C ALA A 89 -13.96 -4.95 -3.02
N GLY A 90 -13.80 -4.23 -4.12
CA GLY A 90 -12.50 -3.97 -4.75
C GLY A 90 -11.56 -3.17 -3.84
N LEU A 91 -12.07 -2.11 -3.19
CA LEU A 91 -11.29 -1.30 -2.24
C LEU A 91 -10.76 -2.12 -1.07
N VAL A 92 -11.63 -2.92 -0.43
CA VAL A 92 -11.26 -3.77 0.71
C VAL A 92 -10.31 -4.89 0.28
N SER A 93 -10.51 -5.48 -0.90
CA SER A 93 -9.61 -6.51 -1.43
C SER A 93 -8.23 -5.95 -1.73
N GLY A 94 -8.16 -4.76 -2.34
CA GLY A 94 -6.91 -4.04 -2.58
C GLY A 94 -6.15 -3.78 -1.29
N TYR A 95 -6.85 -3.31 -0.25
CA TYR A 95 -6.29 -3.12 1.09
C TYR A 95 -5.70 -4.40 1.69
N GLY A 96 -6.47 -5.48 1.72
CA GLY A 96 -5.99 -6.74 2.28
C GLY A 96 -4.76 -7.27 1.54
N TYR A 97 -4.77 -7.20 0.20
CA TYR A 97 -3.61 -7.58 -0.61
C TYR A 97 -2.39 -6.70 -0.33
N SER A 98 -2.57 -5.39 -0.23
CA SER A 98 -1.50 -4.42 0.01
C SER A 98 -0.81 -4.63 1.35
N GLU A 99 -1.58 -4.78 2.43
CA GLU A 99 -1.03 -5.08 3.76
C GLU A 99 -0.27 -6.42 3.76
N TRP A 100 -0.85 -7.45 3.14
CA TRP A 100 -0.22 -8.77 3.05
C TRP A 100 1.10 -8.69 2.27
N PHE A 101 1.08 -8.05 1.10
CA PHE A 101 2.22 -7.97 0.21
C PHE A 101 3.35 -7.16 0.83
N HIS A 102 3.04 -6.00 1.42
CA HIS A 102 4.01 -5.17 2.11
C HIS A 102 4.61 -5.86 3.34
N HIS A 103 3.77 -6.48 4.17
CA HIS A 103 4.28 -7.29 5.28
C HIS A 103 5.20 -8.41 4.77
N ARG A 104 4.81 -9.10 3.70
CA ARG A 104 5.58 -10.20 3.12
C ARG A 104 6.92 -9.74 2.54
N MET A 105 7.03 -8.52 2.01
CA MET A 105 8.29 -7.94 1.52
C MET A 105 9.32 -7.78 2.63
N HIS A 106 8.91 -7.36 3.83
CA HIS A 106 9.83 -7.10 4.94
C HIS A 106 10.14 -8.31 5.80
N HIS A 107 9.34 -9.38 5.71
CA HIS A 107 9.47 -10.54 6.59
C HIS A 107 10.11 -11.75 5.93
N ARG A 108 10.12 -11.83 4.60
CA ARG A 108 10.56 -13.03 3.90
C ARG A 108 11.11 -12.69 2.50
N PRO A 109 11.98 -13.54 1.92
CA PRO A 109 12.53 -13.31 0.57
C PRO A 109 11.43 -13.29 -0.52
N PRO A 110 11.52 -12.42 -1.54
CA PRO A 110 10.56 -12.38 -2.65
C PRO A 110 10.62 -13.66 -3.50
N LYS A 111 9.45 -14.11 -4.01
CA LYS A 111 9.33 -15.30 -4.88
C LYS A 111 8.83 -14.90 -6.27
N GLY A 112 9.58 -15.27 -7.30
CA GLY A 112 9.24 -14.95 -8.69
C GLY A 112 9.71 -13.56 -9.14
N VAL A 113 9.60 -13.29 -10.45
CA VAL A 113 10.16 -12.09 -11.09
C VAL A 113 9.43 -10.82 -10.63
N VAL A 114 8.09 -10.85 -10.63
CA VAL A 114 7.26 -9.69 -10.26
C VAL A 114 7.49 -9.27 -8.81
N ALA A 115 7.48 -10.24 -7.88
CA ALA A 115 7.71 -9.93 -6.47
C ALA A 115 9.13 -9.41 -6.21
N ARG A 116 10.15 -9.94 -6.89
CA ARG A 116 11.53 -9.42 -6.81
C ARG A 116 11.62 -7.98 -7.31
N TRP A 117 10.95 -7.68 -8.42
CA TRP A 117 10.92 -6.34 -8.98
C TRP A 117 10.26 -5.34 -8.03
N MET A 118 9.06 -5.66 -7.53
CA MET A 118 8.35 -4.81 -6.56
C MET A 118 9.13 -4.65 -5.25
N TRP A 119 9.79 -5.71 -4.78
CA TRP A 119 10.63 -5.67 -3.60
C TRP A 119 11.81 -4.72 -3.79
N LYS A 120 12.52 -4.81 -4.92
CA LYS A 120 13.60 -3.88 -5.28
C LYS A 120 13.06 -2.44 -5.35
N HIS A 121 11.94 -2.22 -6.05
CA HIS A 121 11.30 -0.91 -6.19
C HIS A 121 11.01 -0.28 -4.82
N HIS A 122 10.38 -1.03 -3.91
CA HIS A 122 10.09 -0.59 -2.55
C HIS A 122 11.36 -0.42 -1.69
N TYR A 123 12.41 -1.20 -1.95
CA TYR A 123 13.65 -1.08 -1.19
C TYR A 123 14.52 0.08 -1.62
N VAL A 124 14.40 0.56 -2.86
CA VAL A 124 14.93 1.88 -3.25
C VAL A 124 14.34 2.95 -2.35
N HIS A 125 13.04 2.91 -2.08
CA HIS A 125 12.39 3.85 -1.17
C HIS A 125 12.97 3.80 0.25
N HIS A 126 13.19 2.61 0.81
CA HIS A 126 13.69 2.46 2.17
C HIS A 126 15.18 2.78 2.35
N PHE A 127 16.01 2.40 1.37
CA PHE A 127 17.47 2.33 1.57
C PHE A 127 18.27 3.22 0.63
N VAL A 128 17.64 3.84 -0.36
CA VAL A 128 18.31 4.76 -1.29
C VAL A 128 17.76 6.17 -1.15
N ASP A 129 16.45 6.33 -1.31
CA ASP A 129 15.82 7.64 -1.35
C ASP A 129 14.34 7.55 -0.92
N PRO A 130 13.98 8.04 0.28
CA PRO A 130 12.60 7.98 0.77
C PRO A 130 11.65 8.96 0.07
N SER A 131 12.13 9.77 -0.88
CA SER A 131 11.30 10.72 -1.64
C SER A 131 10.79 10.17 -2.98
N VAL A 132 11.01 8.89 -3.27
CA VAL A 132 10.63 8.23 -4.53
C VAL A 132 9.99 6.86 -4.28
N ASN A 133 9.38 6.24 -5.29
CA ASN A 133 8.83 4.89 -5.26
C ASN A 133 7.82 4.65 -4.13
N TYR A 134 6.78 5.48 -4.08
CA TYR A 134 5.76 5.38 -3.04
C TYR A 134 4.76 4.23 -3.27
N GLY A 135 4.57 3.78 -4.51
CA GLY A 135 3.73 2.63 -4.80
C GLY A 135 4.44 1.32 -4.43
N PHE A 136 3.84 0.50 -3.58
CA PHE A 136 4.43 -0.77 -3.15
C PHE A 136 3.58 -2.01 -3.51
N THR A 137 2.34 -1.82 -3.99
CA THR A 137 1.62 -2.86 -4.76
C THR A 137 1.75 -2.69 -6.26
N SER A 138 1.94 -1.47 -6.74
CA SER A 138 2.11 -1.13 -8.14
C SER A 138 2.85 0.20 -8.29
N PRO A 139 3.73 0.36 -9.30
CA PRO A 139 4.42 1.62 -9.59
C PRO A 139 3.56 2.60 -10.40
N LEU A 140 2.30 2.25 -10.72
CA LEU A 140 1.45 3.02 -11.65
C LEU A 140 1.44 4.52 -11.31
N TRP A 141 1.20 4.85 -10.05
CA TRP A 141 1.14 6.24 -9.59
C TRP A 141 2.51 6.90 -9.49
N ASP A 142 3.58 6.14 -9.30
CA ASP A 142 4.94 6.67 -9.41
C ASP A 142 5.28 7.11 -10.84
N TYR A 143 4.75 6.42 -11.85
CA TYR A 143 4.86 6.88 -13.24
C TYR A 143 4.01 8.13 -13.49
N VAL A 144 2.75 8.12 -13.04
CA VAL A 144 1.81 9.24 -13.25
C VAL A 144 2.31 10.53 -12.59
N PHE A 145 2.87 10.44 -11.38
CA PHE A 145 3.35 11.59 -10.62
C PHE A 145 4.87 11.82 -10.72
N PHE A 146 5.56 11.09 -11.60
CA PHE A 146 6.99 11.21 -11.83
C PHE A 146 7.85 11.03 -10.57
N THR A 147 7.46 10.11 -9.69
CA THR A 147 8.19 9.75 -8.47
C THR A 147 8.90 8.40 -8.58
N ARG A 148 8.97 7.81 -9.78
CA ARG A 148 9.70 6.56 -10.00
C ARG A 148 11.22 6.80 -10.08
N ARG A 149 11.98 5.95 -9.39
CA ARG A 149 13.43 5.81 -9.51
C ARG A 149 13.83 4.35 -9.64
N ASP A 150 14.76 4.09 -10.54
CA ASP A 150 15.43 2.79 -10.67
C ASP A 150 16.91 2.94 -10.36
N VAL A 151 17.54 1.87 -9.89
CA VAL A 151 18.97 1.79 -9.56
C VAL A 151 19.47 0.40 -9.90
N ASP A 152 20.76 0.21 -10.16
CA ASP A 152 21.28 -1.13 -10.50
C ASP A 152 21.15 -2.10 -9.31
N SER A 153 21.54 -1.64 -8.12
CA SER A 153 21.50 -2.41 -6.87
C SER A 153 21.02 -1.57 -5.69
N VAL A 154 20.35 -2.20 -4.74
CA VAL A 154 19.94 -1.56 -3.48
C VAL A 154 20.86 -2.00 -2.35
N PRO A 155 21.52 -1.09 -1.61
CA PRO A 155 22.36 -1.43 -0.47
C PRO A 155 21.48 -1.78 0.74
N VAL A 156 21.03 -3.03 0.84
CA VAL A 156 20.21 -3.51 1.96
C VAL A 156 21.11 -3.85 3.14
N PRO A 157 20.94 -3.22 4.31
CA PRO A 157 21.70 -3.59 5.52
C PRO A 157 21.46 -5.07 5.86
N GLU A 158 22.50 -5.77 6.30
CA GLU A 158 22.46 -7.22 6.59
C GLU A 158 21.30 -7.62 7.53
N LYS A 159 21.03 -6.81 8.56
CA LYS A 159 19.91 -7.01 9.50
C LYS A 159 18.51 -7.02 8.85
N PHE A 160 18.39 -6.45 7.65
CA PHE A 160 17.17 -6.39 6.86
C PHE A 160 17.23 -7.28 5.61
N GLY A 161 18.35 -7.99 5.41
CA GLY A 161 18.49 -8.97 4.36
C GLY A 161 17.53 -10.15 4.55
N PRO A 162 17.07 -10.78 3.46
CA PRO A 162 16.42 -12.07 3.56
C PRO A 162 17.44 -13.11 4.06
N ASN A 163 17.31 -13.54 5.32
CA ASN A 163 17.97 -14.75 5.82
C ASN A 163 17.48 -15.99 5.05
#